data_AF-A0A3L8DXK0-F1
#
_entry.id   AF-A0A3L8DXK0-F1
#
_cell.length_a   1.000
_cell.length_b   1.000
_cell.length_c   1.000
_cell.angle_alpha   90.00
_cell.angle_beta   90.00
_cell.angle_gamma   90.00
#
_symmetry.space_group_name_H-M   'P 1'
#
loop_
_entity.id
_entity.type
_entity.pdbx_description
1 polymer ?
#
loop_
_entity_poly.entity_id
_entity_poly.type
_entity_poly.pdbx_seq_one_letter_code
_entity_poly.pdbx_strand_id
1 'polypeptide(L)'
;MDTLSVDTNAYKQRLMRLSQKIRDFKESCQLQTLSQEQTALESDLREFESNLHKYESATGSVGKPTSAASSSMENKRRHDYKEIQDFHALIAKTGHTNNWSDEDHLLFLKMRTKCDNIPALVAAVQTKCLDLTAETIVNHEAWYKVYLDLREKQRSTIREWRKQKETEKIKKAREGEMMIDILEGASPREKVNSNIAEKVSRVTDNRKKDIKKTEDTIDDSANRKKELIRRWRMEKENKRWMDEEQARILSESKLAAEEKRKTERFKRIQEALVEYREKKLVESSSKISENVSRPKYNPMLMTAFRYVQWRNQESTEIRDVLAFF
;
A
#
# COMPACT_ATOMS: atom_id res chain seq x y z
N MET A 1 48.32 -49.57 -42.70
CA MET A 1 48.45 -48.78 -41.46
C MET A 1 48.08 -47.36 -41.85
N ASP A 2 46.78 -47.11 -41.90
CA ASP A 2 46.25 -45.88 -42.51
C ASP A 2 46.38 -44.74 -41.50
N THR A 3 47.22 -43.78 -41.85
CA THR A 3 47.40 -42.55 -41.07
C THR A 3 46.09 -41.76 -41.09
N LEU A 4 45.43 -41.63 -39.94
CA LEU A 4 44.33 -40.68 -39.75
C LEU A 4 44.84 -39.27 -40.10
N SER A 5 44.49 -38.81 -41.30
CA SER A 5 44.62 -37.44 -41.75
C SER A 5 43.71 -36.58 -40.87
N VAL A 6 44.27 -36.01 -39.79
CA VAL A 6 43.57 -35.02 -38.98
C VAL A 6 43.34 -33.80 -39.87
N ASP A 7 42.07 -33.50 -40.13
CA ASP A 7 41.66 -32.31 -40.89
C ASP A 7 42.07 -31.05 -40.13
N THR A 8 43.29 -30.61 -40.42
CA THR A 8 43.92 -29.41 -39.83
C THR A 8 43.13 -28.14 -40.14
N ASN A 9 42.35 -28.10 -41.22
CA ASN A 9 41.51 -26.96 -41.55
C ASN A 9 40.27 -26.89 -40.66
N ALA A 10 39.61 -28.03 -40.38
CA ALA A 10 38.52 -28.07 -39.42
C ALA A 10 38.98 -27.66 -38.01
N TYR A 11 40.18 -28.07 -37.60
CA TYR A 11 40.77 -27.65 -36.32
C TYR A 11 41.05 -26.14 -36.29
N LYS A 12 41.69 -25.58 -37.33
CA LYS A 12 41.94 -24.14 -37.45
C LYS A 12 40.65 -23.32 -37.39
N GLN A 13 39.60 -23.76 -38.08
CA GLN A 13 38.31 -23.08 -38.06
C GLN A 13 37.65 -23.12 -36.68
N ARG A 14 37.71 -24.27 -35.98
CA ARG A 14 37.23 -24.37 -34.58
C ARG A 14 38.01 -23.46 -33.65
N LEU A 15 39.34 -23.39 -33.81
CA LEU A 15 40.20 -22.52 -33.02
C LEU A 15 39.88 -21.03 -33.26
N MET A 16 39.65 -20.63 -34.51
CA MET A 16 39.24 -19.25 -34.82
C MET A 16 37.87 -18.91 -34.23
N ARG A 17 36.89 -19.83 -34.31
CA ARG A 17 35.56 -19.64 -33.69
C ARG A 17 35.65 -19.52 -32.16
N LEU A 18 36.49 -20.33 -31.52
CA LEU A 18 36.73 -20.24 -30.08
C LEU A 18 37.39 -18.91 -29.70
N SER A 19 38.40 -18.48 -30.44
CA SER A 19 39.06 -17.19 -30.23
C SER A 19 38.09 -16.02 -30.37
N GLN A 20 37.21 -16.06 -31.37
CA GLN A 20 36.17 -15.03 -31.52
C GLN A 20 35.20 -15.03 -30.34
N LYS A 21 34.68 -16.21 -29.94
CA LYS A 21 33.78 -16.31 -28.78
C LYS A 21 34.41 -15.83 -27.48
N ILE A 22 35.70 -16.08 -27.25
CA ILE A 22 36.41 -15.61 -26.06
C ILE A 22 36.51 -14.07 -26.08
N ARG A 23 36.75 -13.49 -27.26
CA ARG A 23 36.81 -12.03 -27.43
C ARG A 23 35.43 -11.39 -27.19
N ASP A 24 34.39 -11.93 -27.82
CA ASP A 24 33.02 -11.45 -27.65
C ASP A 24 32.55 -11.59 -26.20
N PHE A 25 32.93 -12.68 -25.52
CA PHE A 25 32.66 -12.88 -24.09
C PHE A 25 33.40 -11.86 -23.22
N LYS A 26 34.66 -11.56 -23.53
CA LYS A 26 35.45 -10.56 -22.80
C LYS A 26 34.89 -9.16 -22.96
N GLU A 27 34.42 -8.81 -24.15
CA GLU A 27 33.79 -7.51 -24.45
C GLU A 27 32.37 -7.38 -23.88
N SER A 28 31.61 -8.47 -23.82
CA SER A 28 30.27 -8.51 -23.19
C SER A 28 30.30 -8.70 -21.67
N CYS A 29 31.47 -8.95 -21.08
CA CYS A 29 31.59 -9.19 -19.65
C CYS A 29 31.45 -7.87 -18.87
N GLN A 30 30.30 -7.68 -18.23
CA GLN A 30 30.01 -6.51 -17.39
C GLN A 30 30.78 -6.50 -16.05
N LEU A 31 31.70 -7.45 -15.83
CA LEU A 31 32.44 -7.59 -14.57
C LEU A 31 33.21 -6.33 -14.18
N GLN A 32 33.75 -5.60 -15.14
CA GLN A 32 34.48 -4.35 -14.85
C GLN A 32 33.53 -3.24 -14.37
N THR A 33 32.36 -3.11 -15.00
CA THR A 33 31.31 -2.16 -14.59
C THR A 33 30.81 -2.50 -13.19
N LEU A 34 30.48 -3.78 -12.94
CA LEU A 34 30.03 -4.25 -11.64
C LEU A 34 31.08 -4.05 -10.54
N SER A 35 32.36 -4.27 -10.86
CA SER A 35 33.46 -4.01 -9.91
C SER A 35 33.56 -2.52 -9.58
N GLN A 36 33.35 -1.64 -10.56
CA GLN A 36 33.39 -0.19 -10.33
C GLN A 36 32.18 0.28 -9.51
N GLU A 37 31.00 -0.25 -9.78
CA GLU A 37 29.78 -0.01 -8.98
C GLU A 37 29.94 -0.51 -7.54
N GLN A 38 30.54 -1.69 -7.34
CA GLN A 38 30.84 -2.20 -6.00
C GLN A 38 31.74 -1.23 -5.24
N THR A 39 32.82 -0.74 -5.86
CA THR A 39 33.72 0.22 -5.19
C THR A 39 33.04 1.55 -4.87
N ALA A 40 32.12 2.02 -5.72
CA ALA A 40 31.34 3.23 -5.48
C ALA A 40 30.39 3.05 -4.29
N LEU A 41 29.67 1.93 -4.22
CA LEU A 41 28.79 1.61 -3.10
C LEU A 41 29.57 1.43 -1.78
N GLU A 42 30.74 0.81 -1.83
CA GLU A 42 31.63 0.70 -0.67
C GLU A 42 32.13 2.08 -0.18
N SER A 43 32.39 3.03 -1.08
CA SER A 43 32.74 4.39 -0.69
C SER A 43 31.55 5.14 -0.06
N ASP A 44 30.35 4.97 -0.61
CA ASP A 44 29.13 5.59 -0.07
C ASP A 44 28.83 5.05 1.33
N LEU A 45 28.92 3.73 1.54
CA LEU A 45 28.73 3.12 2.85
C LEU A 45 29.72 3.65 3.89
N ARG A 46 31.00 3.79 3.51
CA ARG A 46 32.04 4.35 4.38
C ARG A 46 31.78 5.81 4.73
N GLU A 47 31.24 6.59 3.79
CA GLU A 47 30.81 7.96 4.04
C GLU A 47 29.61 8.01 4.99
N PHE A 48 28.63 7.13 4.82
CA PHE A 48 27.48 7.02 5.72
C PHE A 48 27.91 6.67 7.14
N GLU A 49 28.78 5.68 7.31
CA GLU A 49 29.33 5.29 8.61
C GLU A 49 30.09 6.46 9.27
N SER A 50 30.91 7.16 8.50
CA SER A 50 31.67 8.32 9.01
C SER A 50 30.77 9.49 9.39
N ASN A 51 29.65 9.66 8.68
CA ASN A 51 28.66 10.69 8.99
C ASN A 51 27.72 10.26 10.13
N LEU A 52 27.57 8.97 10.42
CA LEU A 52 26.73 8.45 11.51
C LEU A 52 27.14 9.05 12.86
N HIS A 53 28.44 9.07 13.17
CA HIS A 53 28.96 9.68 14.41
C HIS A 53 28.70 11.19 14.48
N LYS A 54 28.62 11.89 13.35
CA LYS A 54 28.25 13.33 13.32
C LYS A 54 26.78 13.55 13.64
N TYR A 55 25.90 12.64 13.21
CA TYR A 55 24.49 12.68 13.57
C TYR A 55 24.24 12.25 15.02
N GLU A 56 25.02 11.31 15.54
CA GLU A 56 24.96 10.85 16.93
C GLU A 56 25.49 11.90 17.93
N SER A 57 26.57 12.60 17.57
CA SER A 57 27.09 13.72 18.39
C SER A 57 26.20 14.98 18.33
N ALA A 58 25.46 15.18 17.23
CA ALA A 58 24.45 16.24 17.14
C ALA A 58 23.22 15.97 18.03
N THR A 59 22.89 14.70 18.31
CA THR A 59 21.80 14.33 19.25
C THR A 59 22.28 14.23 20.70
N GLY A 60 23.57 13.93 20.93
CA GLY A 60 24.18 13.82 22.27
C GLY A 60 24.38 15.14 23.04
N SER A 61 24.41 16.30 22.37
CA SER A 61 24.60 17.60 23.05
C SER A 61 23.34 18.24 23.65
N VAL A 62 22.16 17.63 23.44
CA VAL A 62 20.87 18.07 24.01
C VAL A 62 20.54 17.37 25.35
N GLY A 63 21.49 16.64 25.93
CA GLY A 63 21.25 15.80 27.11
C GLY A 63 22.29 15.95 28.21
N LYS A 64 22.42 17.12 28.83
CA LYS A 64 22.98 17.18 30.19
C LYS A 64 21.82 17.07 31.19
N PRO A 65 21.73 16.00 31.99
CA PRO A 65 20.59 15.80 32.87
C PRO A 65 20.80 16.61 34.14
N THR A 66 20.12 17.76 34.23
CA THR A 66 19.79 18.33 35.54
C THR A 66 18.64 17.49 36.08
N SER A 67 18.99 16.50 36.89
CA SER A 67 18.04 15.62 37.58
C SER A 67 17.09 16.42 38.46
N ALA A 68 15.80 16.09 38.34
CA ALA A 68 14.69 16.26 39.29
C ALA A 68 13.45 16.96 38.69
N ALA A 69 12.82 16.38 37.65
CA ALA A 69 11.39 16.63 37.31
C ALA A 69 10.82 15.75 36.16
N SER A 70 11.61 14.92 35.46
CA SER A 70 11.18 14.36 34.15
C SER A 70 10.38 13.05 34.18
N SER A 71 10.15 12.43 35.34
CA SER A 71 9.53 11.09 35.39
C SER A 71 8.09 11.05 34.86
N SER A 72 7.37 12.17 34.85
CA SER A 72 5.99 12.25 34.37
C SER A 72 5.86 12.26 32.83
N MET A 73 6.71 13.01 32.12
CA MET A 73 6.62 13.10 30.64
C MET A 73 7.17 11.88 29.92
N GLU A 74 8.15 11.19 30.51
CA GLU A 74 8.77 10.02 29.89
C GLU A 74 7.81 8.82 29.89
N ASN A 75 7.01 8.67 30.96
CA ASN A 75 5.96 7.65 31.03
C ASN A 75 4.87 7.87 29.97
N LYS A 76 4.50 9.14 29.69
CA LYS A 76 3.51 9.49 28.66
C LYS A 76 3.98 9.07 27.26
N ARG A 77 5.23 9.42 26.91
CA ARG A 77 5.83 9.02 25.61
C ARG A 77 6.04 7.52 25.48
N ARG A 78 6.36 6.80 26.56
CA ARG A 78 6.50 5.34 26.52
C ARG A 78 5.18 4.62 26.24
N HIS A 79 4.05 5.18 26.69
CA HIS A 79 2.73 4.57 26.46
C HIS A 79 2.23 4.81 25.03
N ASP A 80 2.51 5.98 24.44
CA ASP A 80 2.09 6.33 23.07
C ASP A 80 2.67 5.41 21.98
N TYR A 81 3.77 4.68 22.26
CA TYR A 81 4.41 3.79 21.29
C TYR A 81 4.38 2.31 21.68
N LYS A 82 3.76 1.94 22.81
CA LYS A 82 3.76 0.55 23.29
C LYS A 82 3.12 -0.41 22.29
N GLU A 83 2.01 -0.01 21.68
CA GLU A 83 1.31 -0.82 20.67
C GLU A 83 2.13 -1.04 19.40
N ILE A 84 2.93 -0.05 19.02
CA ILE A 84 3.85 -0.13 17.88
C ILE A 84 5.05 -1.03 18.21
N GLN A 85 5.54 -0.94 19.45
CA GLN A 85 6.61 -1.81 19.95
C GLN A 85 6.15 -3.27 20.03
N ASP A 86 4.94 -3.52 20.54
CA ASP A 86 4.36 -4.87 20.63
C ASP A 86 4.18 -5.49 19.23
N PHE A 87 3.75 -4.69 18.24
CA PHE A 87 3.70 -5.14 16.84
C PHE A 87 5.09 -5.47 16.30
N HIS A 88 6.08 -4.57 16.46
CA HIS A 88 7.45 -4.83 15.99
C HIS A 88 8.08 -6.03 16.69
N ALA A 89 7.80 -6.25 17.98
CA ALA A 89 8.27 -7.40 18.73
C ALA A 89 7.66 -8.72 18.22
N LEU A 90 6.38 -8.70 17.81
CA LEU A 90 5.75 -9.85 17.15
C LEU A 90 6.42 -10.14 15.79
N ILE A 91 6.56 -9.14 14.93
CA ILE A 91 7.19 -9.29 13.61
C ILE A 91 8.64 -9.77 13.73
N ALA A 92 9.39 -9.25 14.70
CA ALA A 92 10.77 -9.68 14.92
C ALA A 92 10.89 -11.17 15.30
N LYS A 93 9.87 -11.73 15.98
CA LYS A 93 9.85 -13.14 16.39
C LYS A 93 9.34 -14.08 15.30
N THR A 94 8.31 -13.68 14.57
CA THR A 94 7.55 -14.59 13.69
C THR A 94 7.64 -14.20 12.21
N GLY A 95 8.24 -13.07 11.87
CA GLY A 95 8.11 -12.47 10.55
C GLY A 95 6.67 -12.01 10.25
N HIS A 96 6.45 -11.59 9.01
CA HIS A 96 5.14 -11.11 8.54
C HIS A 96 4.14 -12.23 8.21
N THR A 97 4.59 -13.48 8.11
CA THR A 97 3.78 -14.64 7.72
C THR A 97 3.86 -15.79 8.72
N ASN A 98 4.44 -15.61 9.91
CA ASN A 98 4.62 -16.67 10.91
C ASN A 98 5.44 -17.86 10.40
N ASN A 99 6.45 -17.61 9.56
CA ASN A 99 7.25 -18.63 8.86
C ASN A 99 6.45 -19.52 7.89
N TRP A 100 5.26 -19.10 7.46
CA TRP A 100 4.53 -19.75 6.39
C TRP A 100 5.09 -19.32 5.02
N SER A 101 5.01 -20.23 4.04
CA SER A 101 5.24 -19.87 2.64
C SER A 101 4.20 -18.82 2.21
N ASP A 102 4.57 -17.97 1.27
CA ASP A 102 3.67 -16.94 0.76
C ASP A 102 2.44 -17.57 0.08
N GLU A 103 2.63 -18.72 -0.56
CA GLU A 103 1.57 -19.52 -1.20
C GLU A 103 0.58 -20.08 -0.16
N ASP A 104 1.07 -20.70 0.92
CA ASP A 104 0.23 -21.26 1.98
C ASP A 104 -0.49 -20.16 2.75
N HIS A 105 0.20 -19.04 3.01
CA HIS A 105 -0.40 -17.88 3.67
C HIS A 105 -1.54 -17.30 2.82
N LEU A 106 -1.34 -17.13 1.50
CA LEU A 106 -2.37 -16.67 0.59
C LEU A 106 -3.55 -17.64 0.50
N LEU A 107 -3.27 -18.94 0.48
CA LEU A 107 -4.29 -19.97 0.48
C LEU A 107 -5.14 -19.92 1.74
N PHE A 108 -4.50 -19.80 2.90
CA PHE A 108 -5.14 -19.64 4.20
C PHE A 108 -6.07 -18.42 4.21
N LEU A 109 -5.62 -17.26 3.75
CA LEU A 109 -6.46 -16.05 3.65
C LEU A 109 -7.68 -16.27 2.74
N LYS A 110 -7.49 -16.96 1.61
CA LYS A 110 -8.57 -17.27 0.67
C LYS A 110 -9.58 -18.27 1.23
N MET A 111 -9.16 -19.21 2.06
CA MET A 111 -10.07 -20.15 2.72
C MET A 111 -10.76 -19.49 3.91
N ARG A 112 -10.07 -18.64 4.67
CA ARG A 112 -10.62 -17.90 5.81
C ARG A 112 -11.78 -16.96 5.42
N THR A 113 -11.73 -16.39 4.22
CA THR A 113 -12.86 -15.58 3.69
C THR A 113 -14.05 -16.42 3.24
N LYS A 114 -13.87 -17.74 3.07
CA LYS A 114 -14.92 -18.67 2.61
C LYS A 114 -15.49 -19.54 3.74
N CYS A 115 -14.75 -19.71 4.82
CA CYS A 115 -15.09 -20.58 5.93
C CYS A 115 -15.23 -19.73 7.21
N ASP A 116 -16.44 -19.66 7.75
CA ASP A 116 -16.71 -18.92 8.98
C ASP A 116 -16.22 -19.65 10.25
N ASN A 117 -16.01 -20.96 10.16
CA ASN A 117 -15.66 -21.83 11.28
C ASN A 117 -14.23 -22.36 11.16
N ILE A 118 -13.48 -22.36 12.27
CA ILE A 118 -12.09 -22.85 12.34
C ILE A 118 -11.96 -24.31 11.89
N PRO A 119 -12.83 -25.26 12.31
CA PRO A 119 -12.74 -26.64 11.82
C PRO A 119 -12.96 -26.76 10.30
N ALA A 120 -13.84 -25.95 9.73
CA ALA A 120 -14.08 -25.93 8.29
C ALA A 120 -12.89 -25.34 7.52
N LEU A 121 -12.26 -24.30 8.08
CA LEU A 121 -11.02 -23.71 7.55
C LEU A 121 -9.89 -24.75 7.54
N VAL A 122 -9.69 -25.47 8.63
CA VAL A 122 -8.67 -26.52 8.75
C VAL A 122 -8.91 -27.60 7.69
N ALA A 123 -10.13 -28.13 7.57
CA ALA A 123 -10.45 -29.14 6.57
C ALA A 123 -10.21 -28.64 5.14
N ALA A 124 -10.59 -27.40 4.82
CA ALA A 124 -10.41 -26.81 3.50
C ALA A 124 -8.94 -26.58 3.13
N VAL A 125 -8.10 -26.18 4.11
CA VAL A 125 -6.66 -26.00 3.91
C VAL A 125 -5.96 -27.36 3.78
N GLN A 126 -6.29 -28.32 4.64
CA GLN A 126 -5.72 -29.68 4.59
C GLN A 126 -6.05 -30.42 3.29
N THR A 127 -7.23 -30.17 2.72
CA THR A 127 -7.61 -30.76 1.41
C THR A 127 -6.67 -30.31 0.28
N LYS A 128 -6.05 -29.13 0.41
CA LYS A 128 -5.20 -28.53 -0.62
C LYS A 128 -3.71 -28.64 -0.32
N CYS A 129 -3.34 -28.61 0.96
CA CYS A 129 -1.98 -28.79 1.45
C CYS A 129 -1.99 -29.94 2.45
N LEU A 130 -1.57 -31.13 1.99
CA LEU A 130 -1.52 -32.34 2.82
C LEU A 130 -0.38 -32.28 3.86
N ASP A 131 0.60 -31.41 3.64
CA ASP A 131 1.79 -31.28 4.48
C ASP A 131 1.54 -30.43 5.75
N LEU A 132 0.43 -29.67 5.79
CA LEU A 132 0.07 -28.81 6.91
C LEU A 132 -0.80 -29.57 7.92
N THR A 133 -0.32 -29.64 9.16
CA THR A 133 -1.07 -30.25 10.26
C THR A 133 -2.21 -29.33 10.72
N ALA A 134 -3.29 -29.92 11.24
CA ALA A 134 -4.41 -29.17 11.80
C ALA A 134 -3.95 -28.18 12.89
N GLU A 135 -2.99 -28.61 13.71
CA GLU A 135 -2.41 -27.79 14.77
C GLU A 135 -1.68 -26.56 14.20
N THR A 136 -0.86 -26.73 13.17
CA THR A 136 -0.17 -25.59 12.53
C THR A 136 -1.15 -24.55 11.98
N ILE A 137 -2.25 -24.99 11.38
CA ILE A 137 -3.29 -24.11 10.83
C ILE A 137 -4.03 -23.36 11.94
N VAL A 138 -4.38 -24.04 13.03
CA VAL A 138 -5.05 -23.41 14.18
C VAL A 138 -4.13 -22.41 14.89
N ASN A 139 -2.85 -22.76 15.08
CA ASN A 139 -1.87 -21.85 15.67
C ASN A 139 -1.67 -20.60 14.79
N HIS A 140 -1.66 -20.78 13.45
CA HIS A 140 -1.59 -19.67 12.52
C HIS A 140 -2.83 -18.78 12.53
N GLU A 141 -4.03 -19.34 12.67
CA GLU A 141 -5.25 -18.52 12.87
C GLU A 141 -5.19 -17.72 14.19
N ALA A 142 -4.73 -18.34 15.27
CA ALA A 142 -4.56 -17.64 16.55
C ALA A 142 -3.54 -16.50 16.44
N TRP A 143 -2.39 -16.76 15.83
CA TRP A 143 -1.38 -15.75 15.53
C TRP A 143 -1.95 -14.65 14.62
N TYR A 144 -2.69 -15.01 13.57
CA TYR A 144 -3.21 -14.07 12.60
C TYR A 144 -4.23 -13.10 13.21
N LYS A 145 -5.05 -13.55 14.17
CA LYS A 145 -5.92 -12.67 14.97
C LYS A 145 -5.11 -11.64 15.76
N VAL A 146 -4.08 -12.09 16.47
CA VAL A 146 -3.19 -11.19 17.24
C VAL A 146 -2.47 -10.20 16.31
N TYR A 147 -2.02 -10.68 15.15
CA TYR A 147 -1.39 -9.86 14.11
C TYR A 147 -2.34 -8.77 13.59
N LEU A 148 -3.60 -9.11 13.30
CA LEU A 148 -4.60 -8.15 12.83
C LEU A 148 -4.90 -7.07 13.88
N ASP A 149 -5.08 -7.48 15.14
CA ASP A 149 -5.36 -6.56 16.24
C ASP A 149 -4.20 -5.58 16.45
N LEU A 150 -2.96 -6.08 16.48
CA LEU A 150 -1.78 -5.24 16.63
C LEU A 150 -1.56 -4.32 15.43
N ARG A 151 -1.82 -4.80 14.20
CA ARG A 151 -1.75 -3.99 12.98
C ARG A 151 -2.82 -2.92 12.95
N GLU A 152 -4.01 -3.20 13.46
CA GLU A 152 -5.07 -2.20 13.62
C GLU A 152 -4.69 -1.15 14.66
N LYS A 153 -4.20 -1.56 15.83
CA LYS A 153 -3.69 -0.66 16.87
C LYS A 153 -2.61 0.25 16.32
N GLN A 154 -1.58 -0.30 15.68
CA GLN A 154 -0.52 0.47 15.01
C GLN A 154 -1.10 1.52 14.03
N ARG A 155 -2.05 1.13 13.17
CA ARG A 155 -2.71 2.07 12.25
C ARG A 155 -3.51 3.14 12.99
N SER A 156 -4.17 2.81 14.10
CA SER A 156 -4.92 3.75 14.92
C SER A 156 -4.00 4.74 15.63
N THR A 157 -2.91 4.28 16.26
CA THR A 157 -1.88 5.14 16.88
C THR A 157 -1.30 6.12 15.86
N ILE A 158 -0.97 5.65 14.65
CA ILE A 158 -0.44 6.51 13.57
C ILE A 158 -1.50 7.53 13.12
N ARG A 159 -2.75 7.12 12.97
CA ARG A 159 -3.85 8.03 12.61
C ARG A 159 -4.07 9.11 13.68
N GLU A 160 -4.05 8.72 14.94
CA GLU A 160 -4.20 9.62 16.07
C GLU A 160 -3.03 10.61 16.17
N TRP A 161 -1.80 10.12 16.01
CA TRP A 161 -0.61 10.98 15.94
C TRP A 161 -0.70 11.99 14.79
N ARG A 162 -1.17 11.58 13.59
CA ARG A 162 -1.40 12.50 12.47
C ARG A 162 -2.47 13.54 12.80
N LYS A 163 -3.58 13.13 13.42
CA LYS A 163 -4.67 14.02 13.84
C LYS A 163 -4.19 15.03 14.88
N GLN A 164 -3.44 14.57 15.89
CA GLN A 164 -2.88 15.43 16.92
C GLN A 164 -1.92 16.46 16.32
N LYS A 165 -1.03 16.03 15.42
CA LYS A 165 -0.11 16.92 14.70
C LYS A 165 -0.84 17.98 13.88
N GLU A 166 -1.95 17.63 13.25
CA GLU A 166 -2.77 18.59 12.50
C GLU A 166 -3.48 19.57 13.44
N THR A 167 -4.05 19.08 14.55
CA THR A 167 -4.67 19.98 15.54
C THR A 167 -3.66 20.91 16.21
N GLU A 168 -2.40 20.49 16.40
CA GLU A 168 -1.32 21.36 16.88
C GLU A 168 -0.96 22.45 15.88
N LYS A 169 -0.93 22.13 14.57
CA LYS A 169 -0.71 23.15 13.53
C LYS A 169 -1.86 24.16 13.51
N ILE A 170 -3.11 23.70 13.57
CA ILE A 170 -4.28 24.57 13.59
C ILE A 170 -4.29 25.45 14.85
N LYS A 171 -3.95 24.90 16.02
CA LYS A 171 -3.80 25.70 17.26
C LYS A 171 -2.72 26.76 17.12
N LYS A 172 -1.53 26.41 16.61
CA LYS A 172 -0.45 27.37 16.36
C LYS A 172 -0.83 28.45 15.33
N ALA A 173 -1.63 28.11 14.32
CA ALA A 173 -2.16 29.07 13.37
C ALA A 173 -3.15 30.04 14.03
N ARG A 174 -4.09 29.53 14.84
CA ARG A 174 -5.03 30.36 15.61
C ARG A 174 -4.35 31.25 16.64
N GLU A 175 -3.33 30.74 17.34
CA GLU A 175 -2.53 31.53 18.29
C GLU A 175 -1.72 32.62 17.56
N GLY A 176 -1.24 32.33 16.34
CA GLY A 176 -0.60 33.31 15.46
C GLY A 176 -1.57 34.39 14.96
N GLU A 177 -2.79 34.03 14.59
CA GLU A 177 -3.86 34.97 14.21
C GLU A 177 -4.30 35.83 15.40
N MET A 178 -4.44 35.25 16.59
CA MET A 178 -4.80 35.98 17.82
C MET A 178 -3.69 36.95 18.28
N MET A 179 -2.42 36.64 18.01
CA MET A 179 -1.28 37.54 18.24
C MET A 179 -1.22 38.72 17.24
N ILE A 180 -1.72 38.54 16.02
CA ILE A 180 -1.81 39.61 15.02
C ILE A 180 -2.93 40.59 15.42
N ASP A 181 -4.07 40.06 15.90
CA ASP A 181 -5.24 40.85 16.31
C ASP A 181 -4.95 41.71 17.57
N ILE A 182 -4.12 41.22 18.50
CA ILE A 182 -3.68 41.99 19.69
C ILE A 182 -2.68 43.10 19.32
N LEU A 183 -1.87 42.92 18.27
CA LEU A 183 -0.89 43.92 17.82
C LEU A 183 -1.54 45.06 17.02
N GLU A 184 -2.65 44.79 16.32
CA GLU A 184 -3.37 45.78 15.51
C GLU A 184 -4.37 46.63 16.34
N GLY A 185 -4.65 46.23 17.59
CA GLY A 185 -5.49 46.97 18.55
C GLY A 185 -4.79 48.04 19.41
N ALA A 186 -3.46 48.11 19.42
CA ALA A 186 -2.71 49.08 20.22
C ALA A 186 -2.26 50.28 19.39
N SER A 187 -3.20 51.19 19.09
CA SER A 187 -2.95 52.50 18.50
C SER A 187 -2.32 53.46 19.53
N PRO A 188 -1.10 53.99 19.33
CA PRO A 188 -0.55 55.03 20.17
C PRO A 188 -1.00 56.40 19.66
N ARG A 189 -2.02 56.98 20.30
CA ARG A 189 -2.25 58.42 20.26
C ARG A 189 -1.81 59.02 21.58
N GLU A 190 -0.72 59.78 21.56
CA GLU A 190 -0.61 61.07 22.23
C GLU A 190 0.70 61.78 21.85
N LYS A 191 0.56 62.93 21.20
CA LYS A 191 1.58 63.98 21.10
C LYS A 191 1.35 64.94 22.27
N VAL A 192 2.40 65.43 22.94
CA VAL A 192 2.73 66.86 23.15
C VAL A 192 4.08 67.02 23.88
N ASN A 193 5.01 67.67 23.16
CA ASN A 193 6.17 68.50 23.51
C ASN A 193 6.60 68.76 24.97
N SER A 194 7.92 68.74 25.22
CA SER A 194 8.72 69.98 25.39
C SER A 194 10.24 69.69 25.48
N ASN A 195 11.00 70.69 25.02
CA ASN A 195 12.46 70.73 24.89
C ASN A 195 13.19 70.93 26.23
N ILE A 196 14.53 70.76 26.17
CA ILE A 196 15.60 71.34 27.00
C ILE A 196 16.35 70.32 27.87
N ALA A 197 17.53 69.89 27.37
CA ALA A 197 18.80 69.91 28.12
C ALA A 197 19.93 69.46 27.18
N GLU A 198 20.67 70.45 26.69
CA GLU A 198 21.89 70.31 25.90
C GLU A 198 23.06 69.82 26.77
N LYS A 199 23.95 69.00 26.16
CA LYS A 199 25.36 68.76 26.54
C LYS A 199 25.62 68.19 27.94
N VAL A 200 26.03 66.92 27.97
CA VAL A 200 27.43 66.47 28.14
C VAL A 200 27.44 64.94 28.07
N SER A 201 28.34 64.40 27.23
CA SER A 201 28.86 63.01 27.18
C SER A 201 28.85 62.44 25.76
N ARG A 202 29.56 63.14 24.86
CA ARG A 202 30.21 62.48 23.72
C ARG A 202 31.47 61.82 24.29
N VAL A 203 31.51 60.48 24.34
CA VAL A 203 32.73 59.64 24.21
C VAL A 203 32.44 58.13 24.23
N THR A 204 31.21 57.65 24.49
CA THR A 204 30.93 56.19 24.50
C THR A 204 30.14 55.62 23.32
N ASP A 205 29.94 56.38 22.23
CA ASP A 205 29.01 55.98 21.16
C ASP A 205 29.63 55.26 19.95
N ASN A 206 30.96 55.15 19.89
CA ASN A 206 31.64 54.57 18.73
C ASN A 206 31.93 53.07 18.85
N ARG A 207 31.63 52.43 20.00
CA ARG A 207 31.83 50.97 20.17
C ARG A 207 30.54 50.15 20.02
N LYS A 208 29.36 50.78 20.08
CA LYS A 208 28.05 50.12 19.90
C LYS A 208 27.57 50.09 18.45
N LYS A 209 28.12 50.95 17.58
CA LYS A 209 27.68 51.10 16.19
C LYS A 209 28.23 50.01 15.26
N ASP A 210 29.38 49.43 15.60
CA ASP A 210 30.01 48.36 14.83
C ASP A 210 29.46 46.96 15.17
N ILE A 211 28.93 46.78 16.39
CA ILE A 211 28.25 45.54 16.81
C ILE A 211 26.84 45.45 16.19
N LYS A 212 26.09 46.56 16.15
CA LYS A 212 24.75 46.59 15.53
C LYS A 212 24.79 46.35 14.01
N LYS A 213 25.79 46.88 13.30
CA LYS A 213 25.87 46.74 11.83
C LYS A 213 26.18 45.31 11.37
N THR A 214 26.89 44.53 12.18
CA THR A 214 27.26 43.14 11.87
C THR A 214 26.13 42.16 12.23
N GLU A 215 25.35 42.47 13.27
CA GLU A 215 24.19 41.68 13.69
C GLU A 215 23.02 41.81 12.69
N ASP A 216 22.74 43.02 12.20
CA ASP A 216 21.69 43.26 11.19
C ASP A 216 22.00 42.60 9.82
N THR A 217 23.28 42.46 9.43
CA THR A 217 23.65 41.78 8.16
C THR A 217 23.65 40.26 8.27
N ILE A 218 23.97 39.70 9.44
CA ILE A 218 23.91 38.25 9.69
C ILE A 218 22.44 37.80 9.75
N ASP A 219 21.56 38.57 10.40
CA ASP A 219 20.12 38.30 10.47
C ASP A 219 19.45 38.36 9.09
N ASP A 220 19.82 39.33 8.25
CA ASP A 220 19.29 39.45 6.89
C ASP A 220 19.72 38.27 5.98
N SER A 221 20.94 37.75 6.17
CA SER A 221 21.42 36.54 5.47
C SER A 221 20.73 35.26 5.95
N ALA A 222 20.45 35.17 7.26
CA ALA A 222 19.75 34.04 7.87
C ALA A 222 18.29 34.02 7.44
N ASN A 223 17.64 35.18 7.37
CA ASN A 223 16.26 35.33 6.92
C ASN A 223 16.12 35.03 5.42
N ARG A 224 17.08 35.40 4.58
CA ARG A 224 17.13 34.98 3.16
C ARG A 224 17.24 33.46 3.01
N LYS A 225 18.08 32.80 3.81
CA LYS A 225 18.21 31.32 3.81
C LYS A 225 16.93 30.64 4.28
N LYS A 226 16.27 31.17 5.33
CA LYS A 226 14.98 30.66 5.81
C LYS A 226 13.90 30.75 4.71
N GLU A 227 13.82 31.86 3.99
CA GLU A 227 12.82 32.03 2.92
C GLU A 227 13.10 31.14 1.70
N LEU A 228 14.37 30.88 1.38
CA LEU A 228 14.76 29.89 0.36
C LEU A 228 14.32 28.47 0.76
N ILE A 229 14.52 28.08 2.02
CA ILE A 229 14.07 26.77 2.52
C ILE A 229 12.54 26.68 2.52
N ARG A 230 11.84 27.78 2.85
CA ARG A 230 10.38 27.84 2.82
C ARG A 230 9.84 27.66 1.39
N ARG A 231 10.41 28.40 0.42
CA ARG A 231 10.08 28.26 -1.00
C ARG A 231 10.36 26.86 -1.51
N TRP A 232 11.52 26.27 -1.19
CA TRP A 232 11.85 24.90 -1.59
C TRP A 232 10.89 23.86 -1.01
N ARG A 233 10.45 24.04 0.26
CA ARG A 233 9.44 23.16 0.87
C ARG A 233 8.09 23.28 0.16
N MET A 234 7.63 24.50 -0.12
CA MET A 234 6.38 24.72 -0.86
C MET A 234 6.47 24.17 -2.28
N GLU A 235 7.58 24.37 -2.99
CA GLU A 235 7.82 23.82 -4.32
C GLU A 235 7.77 22.28 -4.32
N LYS A 236 8.40 21.65 -3.33
CA LYS A 236 8.44 20.19 -3.19
C LYS A 236 7.07 19.61 -2.83
N GLU A 237 6.30 20.31 -2.00
CA GLU A 237 4.94 19.92 -1.63
C GLU A 237 3.96 20.14 -2.79
N ASN A 238 4.10 21.25 -3.52
CA ASN A 238 3.34 21.52 -4.73
C ASN A 238 3.62 20.47 -5.82
N LYS A 239 4.89 20.07 -6.00
CA LYS A 239 5.24 18.98 -6.92
C LYS A 239 4.61 17.65 -6.51
N ARG A 240 4.63 17.31 -5.21
CA ARG A 240 3.94 16.12 -4.70
C ARG A 240 2.44 16.17 -4.95
N TRP A 241 1.82 17.33 -4.75
CA TRP A 241 0.41 17.54 -5.01
C TRP A 241 0.08 17.36 -6.50
N MET A 242 0.89 17.91 -7.41
CA MET A 242 0.74 17.70 -8.85
C MET A 242 0.90 16.23 -9.25
N ASP A 243 1.90 15.53 -8.71
CA ASP A 243 2.14 14.11 -8.98
C ASP A 243 0.99 13.24 -8.45
N GLU A 244 0.45 13.56 -7.26
CA GLU A 244 -0.70 12.88 -6.64
C GLU A 244 -1.99 13.12 -7.43
N GLU A 245 -2.20 14.33 -7.93
CA GLU A 245 -3.34 14.67 -8.79
C GLU A 245 -3.28 13.95 -10.14
N GLN A 246 -2.10 13.88 -10.76
CA GLN A 246 -1.89 13.10 -11.99
C GLN A 246 -2.14 11.61 -11.75
N ALA A 247 -1.66 11.06 -10.63
CA ALA A 247 -1.91 9.67 -10.25
C ALA A 247 -3.41 9.41 -10.04
N ARG A 248 -4.13 10.36 -9.41
CA ARG A 248 -5.58 10.30 -9.21
C ARG A 248 -6.31 10.25 -10.54
N ILE A 249 -6.04 11.17 -11.45
CA ILE A 249 -6.67 11.22 -12.78
C ILE A 249 -6.42 9.93 -13.57
N LEU A 250 -5.19 9.40 -13.54
CA LEU A 250 -4.86 8.14 -14.22
C LEU A 250 -5.63 6.95 -13.61
N SER A 251 -5.76 6.90 -12.29
CA SER A 251 -6.51 5.84 -11.61
C SER A 251 -8.01 5.90 -11.92
N GLU A 252 -8.59 7.10 -11.94
CA GLU A 252 -9.99 7.33 -12.26
C GLU A 252 -10.30 6.98 -13.71
N SER A 253 -9.42 7.36 -14.65
CA SER A 253 -9.52 6.97 -16.06
C SER A 253 -9.49 5.45 -16.26
N LYS A 254 -8.60 4.75 -15.53
CA LYS A 254 -8.53 3.27 -15.57
C LYS A 254 -9.82 2.64 -15.05
N LEU A 255 -10.35 3.12 -13.92
CA LEU A 255 -11.61 2.63 -13.35
C LEU A 255 -12.80 2.90 -14.30
N ALA A 256 -12.90 4.10 -14.87
CA ALA A 256 -13.94 4.46 -15.82
C ALA A 256 -13.89 3.58 -17.09
N ALA A 257 -12.69 3.28 -17.58
CA ALA A 257 -12.52 2.36 -18.71
C ALA A 257 -12.96 0.93 -18.38
N GLU A 258 -12.70 0.46 -17.17
CA GLU A 258 -13.14 -0.85 -16.71
C GLU A 258 -14.67 -0.92 -16.57
N GLU A 259 -15.29 0.09 -15.96
CA GLU A 259 -16.75 0.20 -15.83
C GLU A 259 -17.43 0.29 -17.20
N LYS A 260 -16.85 1.04 -18.15
CA LYS A 260 -17.32 1.07 -19.54
C LYS A 260 -17.25 -0.32 -20.19
N ARG A 261 -16.16 -1.07 -19.99
CA ARG A 261 -16.05 -2.44 -20.50
C ARG A 261 -17.09 -3.38 -19.88
N LYS A 262 -17.38 -3.24 -18.58
CA LYS A 262 -18.41 -4.04 -17.89
C LYS A 262 -19.81 -3.71 -18.42
N THR A 263 -20.14 -2.44 -18.56
CA THR A 263 -21.45 -2.00 -19.09
C THR A 263 -21.65 -2.42 -20.54
N GLU A 264 -20.62 -2.30 -21.39
CA GLU A 264 -20.67 -2.80 -22.78
C GLU A 264 -20.85 -4.33 -22.83
N ARG A 265 -20.14 -5.09 -21.99
CA ARG A 265 -20.33 -6.55 -21.90
C ARG A 265 -21.75 -6.90 -21.49
N PHE A 266 -22.29 -6.22 -20.48
CA PHE A 266 -23.65 -6.44 -20.02
C PHE A 266 -24.67 -6.14 -21.13
N LYS A 267 -24.50 -5.02 -21.84
CA LYS A 267 -25.35 -4.65 -22.97
C LYS A 267 -25.32 -5.70 -24.09
N ARG A 268 -24.13 -6.20 -24.48
CA ARG A 268 -23.99 -7.27 -25.48
C ARG A 268 -24.69 -8.55 -25.06
N ILE A 269 -24.60 -8.93 -23.78
CA ILE A 269 -25.30 -10.10 -23.25
C ILE A 269 -26.81 -9.90 -23.34
N GLN A 270 -27.30 -8.72 -22.96
CA GLN A 270 -28.73 -8.40 -23.03
C GLN A 270 -29.25 -8.43 -24.49
N GLU A 271 -28.51 -7.84 -25.43
CA GLU A 271 -28.83 -7.87 -26.87
C GLU A 271 -28.85 -9.31 -27.40
N ALA A 272 -27.85 -10.12 -27.08
CA ALA A 272 -27.80 -11.53 -27.50
C ALA A 272 -28.95 -12.37 -26.92
N LEU A 273 -29.41 -12.07 -25.70
CA LEU A 273 -30.57 -12.74 -25.11
C LEU A 273 -31.88 -12.36 -25.81
N VAL A 274 -32.04 -11.11 -26.21
CA VAL A 274 -33.20 -10.65 -26.99
C VAL A 274 -33.19 -11.31 -28.37
N GLU A 275 -32.06 -11.26 -29.07
CA GLU A 275 -31.90 -11.90 -30.38
C GLU A 275 -32.16 -13.41 -30.31
N TYR A 276 -31.67 -14.09 -29.25
CA TYR A 276 -31.97 -15.51 -29.03
C TYR A 276 -33.47 -15.76 -28.84
N ARG A 277 -34.17 -14.92 -28.06
CA ARG A 277 -35.63 -15.03 -27.88
C ARG A 277 -36.38 -14.82 -29.20
N GLU A 278 -35.99 -13.84 -30.00
CA GLU A 278 -36.58 -13.57 -31.31
C GLU A 278 -36.35 -14.72 -32.29
N LYS A 279 -35.10 -15.20 -32.41
CA LYS A 279 -34.76 -16.38 -33.22
C LYS A 279 -35.55 -17.60 -32.79
N LYS A 280 -35.68 -17.83 -31.48
CA LYS A 280 -36.49 -18.94 -30.95
C LYS A 280 -37.96 -18.78 -31.32
N LEU A 281 -38.53 -17.58 -31.28
CA LEU A 281 -39.91 -17.33 -31.69
C LEU A 281 -40.12 -17.58 -33.19
N VAL A 282 -39.19 -17.15 -34.04
CA VAL A 282 -39.21 -17.37 -35.50
C VAL A 282 -39.00 -18.85 -35.84
N GLU A 283 -38.09 -19.53 -35.17
CA GLU A 283 -37.87 -20.97 -35.33
C GLU A 283 -39.10 -21.77 -34.85
N SER A 284 -39.77 -21.31 -33.79
CA SER A 284 -41.03 -21.91 -33.31
C SER A 284 -42.16 -21.70 -34.33
N SER A 285 -42.30 -20.51 -34.92
CA SER A 285 -43.34 -20.24 -35.93
C SER A 285 -43.06 -20.93 -37.27
N SER A 286 -41.79 -21.06 -37.67
CA SER A 286 -41.37 -21.84 -38.83
C SER A 286 -41.59 -23.35 -38.63
N LYS A 287 -41.32 -23.87 -37.42
CA LYS A 287 -41.68 -25.25 -37.05
C LYS A 287 -43.20 -25.47 -36.98
N ILE A 288 -44.01 -24.44 -36.72
CA ILE A 288 -45.48 -24.52 -36.79
C ILE A 288 -45.95 -24.53 -38.26
N SER A 289 -45.24 -23.85 -39.16
CA SER A 289 -45.50 -23.88 -40.62
C SER A 289 -45.08 -25.19 -41.29
N GLU A 290 -44.05 -25.88 -40.80
CA GLU A 290 -43.64 -27.21 -41.29
C GLU A 290 -44.35 -28.37 -40.57
N ASN A 291 -44.93 -28.15 -39.38
CA ASN A 291 -45.75 -29.15 -38.67
C ASN A 291 -47.25 -29.01 -38.96
N VAL A 292 -47.63 -29.15 -40.23
CA VAL A 292 -48.91 -29.80 -40.59
C VAL A 292 -48.74 -31.33 -40.65
N SER A 293 -47.66 -31.87 -40.06
CA SER A 293 -47.57 -33.29 -39.71
C SER A 293 -47.65 -33.42 -38.19
N ARG A 294 -48.72 -34.04 -37.72
CA ARG A 294 -49.00 -34.32 -36.31
C ARG A 294 -47.75 -34.89 -35.61
N PRO A 295 -47.48 -34.53 -34.34
CA PRO A 295 -46.55 -35.31 -33.54
C PRO A 295 -47.12 -36.72 -33.42
N LYS A 296 -46.39 -37.70 -33.97
CA LYS A 296 -46.71 -39.14 -33.89
C LYS A 296 -46.46 -39.60 -32.45
N TYR A 297 -47.33 -39.18 -31.53
CA TYR A 297 -47.37 -39.74 -30.18
C TYR A 297 -47.76 -41.21 -30.30
N ASN A 298 -46.91 -42.09 -29.78
CA ASN A 298 -47.24 -43.50 -29.67
C ASN A 298 -48.41 -43.64 -28.68
N PRO A 299 -49.62 -44.03 -29.12
CA PRO A 299 -50.81 -44.06 -28.27
C PRO A 299 -50.63 -44.97 -27.04
N MET A 300 -49.74 -45.95 -27.15
CA MET A 300 -49.39 -46.88 -26.08
C MET A 300 -48.65 -46.21 -24.91
N LEU A 301 -47.85 -45.16 -25.17
CA LEU A 301 -47.21 -44.38 -24.12
C LEU A 301 -48.21 -43.48 -23.40
N MET A 302 -49.19 -42.94 -24.14
CA MET A 302 -50.24 -42.11 -23.56
C MET A 302 -51.20 -42.91 -22.68
N THR A 303 -51.53 -44.14 -23.07
CA THR A 303 -52.33 -45.04 -22.23
C THR A 303 -51.55 -45.50 -21.00
N ALA A 304 -50.25 -45.82 -21.15
CA ALA A 304 -49.39 -46.17 -20.02
C ALA A 304 -49.26 -45.02 -19.01
N PHE A 305 -49.06 -43.78 -19.48
CA PHE A 305 -48.95 -42.61 -18.60
C PHE A 305 -50.25 -42.34 -17.84
N ARG A 306 -51.40 -42.44 -18.54
CA ARG A 306 -52.73 -42.30 -17.91
C ARG A 306 -53.00 -43.41 -16.89
N TYR A 307 -52.59 -44.65 -17.18
CA TYR A 307 -52.74 -45.76 -16.24
C TYR A 307 -51.89 -45.58 -14.99
N VAL A 308 -50.63 -45.14 -15.13
CA VAL A 308 -49.74 -44.85 -13.99
C VAL A 308 -50.28 -43.70 -13.14
N GLN A 309 -50.79 -42.65 -13.78
CA GLN A 309 -51.38 -41.51 -13.08
C GLN A 309 -52.66 -41.91 -12.32
N TRP A 310 -53.53 -42.71 -12.93
CA TRP A 310 -54.75 -43.25 -12.30
C TRP A 310 -54.42 -44.15 -11.10
N ARG A 311 -53.46 -45.08 -11.25
CA ARG A 311 -53.04 -45.95 -10.15
C ARG A 311 -52.43 -45.19 -8.97
N ASN A 312 -51.66 -44.13 -9.26
CA ASN A 312 -51.07 -43.32 -8.21
C ASN A 312 -52.13 -42.52 -7.44
N GLN A 313 -53.19 -42.08 -8.12
CA GLN A 313 -54.31 -41.37 -7.51
C GLN A 313 -55.20 -42.31 -6.65
N GLU A 314 -55.47 -43.51 -7.14
CA GLU A 314 -56.16 -44.56 -6.37
C GLU A 314 -55.33 -45.01 -5.15
N SER A 315 -54.00 -45.09 -5.28
CA SER A 315 -53.09 -45.41 -4.18
C SER A 315 -53.05 -44.32 -3.10
N THR A 316 -53.15 -43.03 -3.48
CA THR A 316 -53.29 -41.93 -2.51
C THR A 316 -54.63 -41.96 -1.80
N GLU A 317 -55.72 -42.25 -2.51
CA GLU A 317 -57.06 -42.32 -1.92
C GLU A 317 -57.20 -43.51 -0.95
N ILE A 318 -56.65 -44.68 -1.27
CA ILE A 318 -56.61 -45.83 -0.36
C ILE A 318 -55.74 -45.54 0.87
N ARG A 319 -54.61 -44.84 0.69
CA ARG A 319 -53.73 -44.45 1.79
C ARG A 319 -54.38 -43.43 2.73
N ASP A 320 -55.19 -42.52 2.20
CA ASP A 320 -55.92 -41.53 2.99
C ASP A 320 -57.13 -42.14 3.72
N VAL A 321 -57.78 -43.16 3.16
CA VAL A 321 -58.86 -43.92 3.82
C VAL A 321 -58.33 -44.82 4.94
N LEU A 322 -57.16 -45.44 4.77
CA LEU A 322 -56.52 -46.27 5.80
C LEU A 322 -55.83 -45.46 6.90
N ALA A 323 -55.59 -44.15 6.69
CA ALA A 323 -55.06 -43.26 7.72
C ALA A 323 -56.16 -42.68 8.64
N PHE A 324 -57.44 -42.98 8.36
CA PHE A 324 -58.61 -42.50 9.11
C PHE A 324 -59.26 -43.58 10.02
N PHE A 325 -58.72 -44.81 10.00
CA PHE A 325 -58.96 -45.86 11.01
C PHE A 325 -57.72 -46.00 11.89
#